data_AF-A0A938HPA9-F1
#
_entry.id   AF-A0A938HPA9-F1
#
_cell.length_a   1.000
_cell.length_b   1.000
_cell.length_c   1.000
_cell.angle_alpha   90.00
_cell.angle_beta   90.00
_cell.angle_gamma   90.00
#
_symmetry.space_group_name_H-M   'P 1'
#
loop_
_entity.id
_entity.type
_entity.pdbx_description
1 polymer ?
#
loop_
_entity_poly.entity_id
_entity_poly.type
_entity_poly.pdbx_seq_one_letter_code
_entity_poly.pdbx_strand_id
1 'polypeptide(L)'
;MFPYWENQPLSGAVDYLDSCYGKLSRAAGGKEIIVETGWPSAGDPKGAAVPSPANAAEYFTGFTRWAEAKKVRYYYFEAFDEPWKAGREGSVGAHWGIWESDGKLKASFRLGDRTTLLTGRRPA
;
A
#
# COMPACT_ATOMS: atom_id res chain seq x y z
N MET A 1 -4.34 -6.27 4.65
CA MET A 1 -3.31 -6.46 5.70
C MET A 1 -2.36 -5.29 5.67
N PHE A 2 -2.23 -4.57 6.77
CA PHE A 2 -1.59 -3.27 6.81
C PHE A 2 -0.47 -3.26 7.87
N PRO A 3 0.81 -3.40 7.48
CA PRO A 3 1.92 -3.49 8.44
C PRO A 3 2.02 -2.31 9.41
N TYR A 4 1.54 -1.12 9.01
CA TYR A 4 1.42 0.04 9.90
C TYR A 4 0.61 -0.28 11.16
N TRP A 5 -0.56 -0.91 11.02
CA TRP A 5 -1.42 -1.26 12.16
C TRP A 5 -0.82 -2.37 13.05
N GLU A 6 0.18 -3.07 12.54
CA GLU A 6 0.87 -4.18 13.19
C GLU A 6 2.21 -3.75 13.82
N ASN A 7 2.43 -2.44 13.97
CA ASN A 7 3.64 -1.82 14.51
C ASN A 7 4.94 -2.22 13.79
N GLN A 8 4.87 -2.63 12.52
CA GLN A 8 6.05 -3.08 11.79
C GLN A 8 6.90 -1.88 11.33
N PRO A 9 8.23 -1.93 11.46
CA PRO A 9 9.10 -0.93 10.82
C PRO A 9 9.00 -1.07 9.30
N LEU A 10 9.23 0.02 8.56
CA LEU A 10 9.21 0.03 7.10
C LEU A 10 10.10 -1.07 6.49
N SER A 11 11.31 -1.24 7.04
CA SER A 11 12.29 -2.23 6.57
C SER A 11 11.81 -3.68 6.65
N GLY A 12 10.87 -4.00 7.56
CA GLY A 12 10.30 -5.34 7.72
C GLY A 12 8.86 -5.46 7.22
N ALA A 13 8.27 -4.37 6.71
CA ALA A 13 6.84 -4.31 6.42
C ALA A 13 6.41 -5.26 5.30
N VAL A 14 7.22 -5.39 4.24
CA VAL A 14 6.95 -6.32 3.12
C VAL A 14 7.20 -7.78 3.54
N ASP A 15 8.22 -8.06 4.35
CA ASP A 15 8.50 -9.40 4.86
C ASP A 15 7.39 -9.89 5.81
N TYR A 16 6.89 -9.01 6.67
CA TYR A 16 5.72 -9.28 7.50
C TYR A 16 4.52 -9.64 6.63
N LEU A 17 4.27 -8.85 5.57
CA LEU A 17 3.20 -9.12 4.62
C LEU A 17 3.39 -10.47 3.91
N ASP A 18 4.61 -10.82 3.50
CA ASP A 18 4.88 -12.12 2.87
C ASP A 18 4.61 -13.29 3.83
N SER A 19 5.04 -13.17 5.08
CA SER A 19 4.82 -14.18 6.12
C SER A 19 3.34 -14.46 6.33
N CYS A 20 2.54 -13.40 6.43
CA CYS A 20 1.10 -13.52 6.59
C CYS A 20 0.40 -14.02 5.32
N TYR A 21 0.83 -13.59 4.13
CA TYR A 21 0.34 -14.15 2.87
C TYR A 21 0.62 -15.66 2.80
N GLY A 22 1.81 -16.11 3.21
CA GLY A 22 2.16 -17.52 3.26
C GLY A 22 1.28 -18.33 4.21
N LYS A 23 0.94 -17.77 5.38
CA LYS A 23 -0.02 -18.39 6.31
C LYS A 23 -1.40 -18.52 5.68
N LEU A 24 -1.89 -17.45 5.05
CA LEU A 24 -3.20 -17.42 4.40
C LEU A 24 -3.25 -18.39 3.20
N SER A 25 -2.19 -18.45 2.39
CA SER A 25 -2.07 -19.38 1.25
C SER A 25 -2.22 -20.84 1.65
N ARG A 26 -1.58 -21.25 2.76
CA ARG A 26 -1.77 -22.60 3.32
C ARG A 26 -3.20 -22.86 3.75
N ALA A 27 -3.83 -21.89 4.42
CA ALA A 27 -5.22 -22.02 4.88
C ALA A 27 -6.24 -21.98 3.73
N ALA A 28 -5.92 -21.26 2.64
CA ALA A 28 -6.78 -21.10 1.48
C ALA A 28 -6.89 -22.38 0.63
N GLY A 29 -5.96 -23.33 0.77
CA GLY A 29 -6.04 -24.64 0.12
C GLY A 29 -6.07 -24.56 -1.41
N GLY A 30 -5.31 -23.63 -2.00
CA GLY A 30 -5.25 -23.41 -3.45
C GLY A 30 -6.29 -22.44 -4.01
N LYS A 31 -7.18 -21.88 -3.17
CA LYS A 31 -8.02 -20.75 -3.58
C LYS A 31 -7.19 -19.51 -3.83
N GLU A 32 -7.64 -18.69 -4.77
CA GLU A 32 -7.02 -17.42 -5.07
C GLU A 32 -7.11 -16.45 -3.90
N ILE A 33 -6.03 -15.71 -3.67
CA ILE A 33 -5.94 -14.67 -2.64
C ILE A 33 -5.72 -13.33 -3.32
N ILE A 34 -6.53 -12.35 -2.93
CA ILE A 34 -6.36 -10.95 -3.31
C ILE A 34 -5.95 -10.19 -2.06
N VAL A 35 -4.93 -9.35 -2.16
CA VAL A 35 -4.40 -8.56 -1.04
C VAL A 35 -4.85 -7.12 -1.14
N GLU A 36 -5.19 -6.53 -0.01
CA GLU A 36 -5.27 -5.07 0.14
C GLU A 36 -4.24 -4.63 1.18
N THR A 37 -3.50 -3.56 0.89
CA THR A 37 -2.49 -2.98 1.79
C THR A 37 -2.18 -1.54 1.39
N GLY A 38 -1.52 -0.80 2.28
CA GLY A 38 -1.09 0.57 2.10
C GLY A 38 -0.13 1.00 3.22
N TRP A 39 0.34 2.26 3.14
CA TRP A 39 1.10 2.89 4.21
C TRP A 39 0.79 4.40 4.25
N PRO A 40 0.48 4.98 5.42
CA PRO A 40 0.09 6.38 5.50
C PRO A 40 1.27 7.32 5.28
N SER A 41 1.07 8.41 4.54
CA SER A 41 2.10 9.41 4.28
C SER A 41 2.25 10.46 5.39
N ALA A 42 1.32 10.53 6.33
CA ALA A 42 1.32 11.47 7.45
C ALA A 42 0.50 10.92 8.63
N GLY A 43 0.56 11.62 9.76
CA GLY A 43 -0.07 11.22 11.03
C GLY A 43 0.94 10.63 12.02
N ASP A 44 0.43 10.08 13.12
CA ASP A 44 1.29 9.65 14.23
C ASP A 44 1.92 8.26 13.99
N PRO A 45 3.16 8.04 14.47
CA PRO A 45 3.75 6.72 14.50
C PRO A 45 2.93 5.72 15.33
N LYS A 46 2.90 4.48 14.88
CA LYS A 46 2.39 3.34 15.67
C LYS A 46 3.55 2.41 16.01
N GLY A 47 4.15 2.61 17.19
CA GLY A 47 5.38 1.91 17.56
C GLY A 47 6.50 2.21 16.57
N ALA A 48 7.04 1.16 15.92
CA ALA A 48 8.10 1.31 14.91
C ALA A 48 7.56 1.69 13.51
N ALA A 49 6.25 1.69 13.30
CA ALA A 49 5.64 2.08 12.04
C ALA A 49 5.52 3.61 11.96
N VAL A 50 6.41 4.25 11.19
CA VAL A 50 6.47 5.71 11.05
C VAL A 50 5.84 6.15 9.72
N PRO A 51 4.75 6.95 9.74
CA PRO A 51 4.21 7.61 8.55
C PRO A 51 5.16 8.68 8.02
N SER A 52 5.37 8.69 6.71
CA SER A 52 6.02 9.81 6.01
C SER A 52 5.77 9.67 4.51
N PRO A 53 5.86 10.77 3.71
CA PRO A 53 5.71 10.66 2.26
C PRO A 53 6.74 9.71 1.63
N ALA A 54 7.97 9.71 2.15
CA ALA A 54 9.03 8.82 1.71
C ALA A 54 8.73 7.35 2.04
N ASN A 55 8.31 7.07 3.28
CA ASN A 55 8.00 5.70 3.73
C ASN A 55 6.79 5.13 2.98
N ALA A 56 5.77 5.95 2.70
CA ALA A 56 4.61 5.53 1.92
C ALA A 56 5.01 5.13 0.49
N ALA A 57 5.83 5.95 -0.18
CA ALA A 57 6.32 5.66 -1.53
C ALA A 57 7.27 4.45 -1.58
N GLU A 58 8.13 4.30 -0.58
CA GLU A 58 9.03 3.14 -0.46
C GLU A 58 8.24 1.86 -0.22
N TYR A 59 7.25 1.88 0.67
CA TYR A 59 6.36 0.74 0.90
C TYR A 59 5.58 0.37 -0.37
N PHE A 60 5.00 1.35 -1.06
CA PHE A 60 4.33 1.13 -2.35
C PHE A 60 5.26 0.44 -3.36
N THR A 61 6.48 0.93 -3.51
CA THR A 61 7.47 0.36 -4.44
C THR A 61 7.87 -1.07 -4.05
N GLY A 62 8.15 -1.31 -2.77
CA GLY A 62 8.51 -2.64 -2.25
C GLY A 62 7.38 -3.65 -2.41
N PHE A 63 6.16 -3.26 -2.03
CA PHE A 63 4.97 -4.11 -2.14
C PHE A 63 4.64 -4.45 -3.60
N THR A 64 4.63 -3.47 -4.50
CA THR A 64 4.31 -3.72 -5.92
C THR A 64 5.30 -4.66 -6.58
N ARG A 65 6.60 -4.53 -6.27
CA ARG A 65 7.64 -5.48 -6.71
C ARG A 65 7.42 -6.88 -6.15
N TRP A 66 7.11 -6.99 -4.85
CA TRP A 66 6.78 -8.26 -4.22
C TRP A 66 5.57 -8.94 -4.90
N ALA A 67 4.52 -8.16 -5.17
CA ALA A 67 3.30 -8.66 -5.80
C ALA A 67 3.55 -9.12 -7.25
N GLU A 68 4.34 -8.36 -8.03
CA GLU A 68 4.75 -8.74 -9.40
C GLU A 68 5.55 -10.05 -9.38
N ALA A 69 6.57 -10.15 -8.51
CA ALA A 69 7.41 -11.33 -8.40
C ALA A 69 6.63 -12.60 -8.00
N LYS A 70 5.64 -12.47 -7.12
CA LYS A 70 4.82 -13.59 -6.64
C LYS A 70 3.52 -13.80 -7.43
N LYS A 71 3.26 -12.97 -8.44
CA LYS A 71 2.02 -12.96 -9.24
C LYS A 71 0.75 -12.84 -8.38
N VAL A 72 0.82 -12.03 -7.32
CA VAL A 72 -0.30 -11.81 -6.39
C VAL A 72 -1.18 -10.69 -6.90
N ARG A 73 -2.50 -10.92 -6.98
CA ARG A 73 -3.46 -9.85 -7.30
C ARG A 73 -3.72 -8.98 -6.07
N TYR A 74 -3.91 -7.69 -6.28
CA TYR A 74 -4.10 -6.76 -5.18
C TYR A 74 -4.94 -5.54 -5.53
N TYR A 75 -5.45 -4.88 -4.49
CA TYR A 75 -5.91 -3.50 -4.49
C TYR A 75 -5.00 -2.70 -3.57
N TYR A 76 -4.30 -1.69 -4.07
CA TYR A 76 -3.49 -0.84 -3.19
C TYR A 76 -4.40 0.20 -2.55
N PHE A 77 -4.35 0.30 -1.23
CA PHE A 77 -5.15 1.21 -0.43
C PHE A 77 -4.32 2.47 -0.13
N GLU A 78 -4.62 3.62 -0.71
CA GLU A 78 -5.75 3.87 -1.63
C GLU A 78 -5.41 4.88 -2.73
N ALA A 79 -6.40 5.19 -3.57
CA ALA A 79 -6.21 6.18 -4.62
C ALA A 79 -5.99 7.57 -4.00
N PHE A 80 -7.03 8.16 -3.39
CA PHE A 80 -6.98 9.54 -2.91
C PHE A 80 -6.96 9.57 -1.39
N ASP A 81 -6.27 10.57 -0.84
CA ASP A 81 -6.46 10.94 0.55
C ASP A 81 -7.93 11.27 0.82
N GLU A 82 -8.46 10.75 1.93
CA GLU A 82 -9.87 10.89 2.32
C GLU A 82 -9.98 11.68 3.64
N PRO A 83 -10.05 13.03 3.61
CA PRO A 83 -9.99 13.87 4.81
C PRO A 83 -11.05 13.54 5.88
N TRP A 84 -12.21 13.05 5.45
CA TRP A 84 -13.32 12.71 6.35
C TRP A 84 -12.98 11.54 7.30
N LYS A 85 -11.97 10.72 6.99
CA LYS A 85 -11.52 9.60 7.85
C LYS A 85 -10.76 10.07 9.10
N ALA A 86 -10.19 11.28 9.11
CA ALA A 86 -9.43 11.78 10.25
C ALA A 86 -10.23 11.75 11.57
N GLY A 87 -11.55 12.00 11.51
CA GLY A 87 -12.42 11.96 12.69
C GLY A 87 -12.77 10.56 13.21
N ARG A 88 -12.49 9.50 12.43
CA ARG A 88 -12.86 8.11 12.77
C ARG A 88 -11.66 7.18 12.94
N GLU A 89 -10.62 7.39 12.14
CA GLU A 89 -9.46 6.50 12.03
C GLU A 89 -8.19 7.12 12.63
N GLY A 90 -8.31 8.28 13.27
CA GLY A 90 -7.22 8.98 13.92
C GLY A 90 -6.31 9.74 12.95
N SER A 91 -5.12 10.09 13.44
CA SER A 91 -4.21 11.03 12.76
C SER A 91 -3.70 10.53 11.40
N VAL A 92 -3.72 9.22 11.13
CA VAL A 92 -3.32 8.66 9.83
C VAL A 92 -4.47 8.46 8.85
N GLY A 93 -5.73 8.50 9.33
CA GLY A 93 -6.91 8.10 8.56
C GLY A 93 -7.06 8.83 7.23
N ALA A 94 -6.67 10.11 7.18
CA ALA A 94 -6.80 10.95 5.99
C ALA A 94 -5.67 10.79 4.97
N HIS A 95 -4.66 9.94 5.19
CA HIS A 95 -3.36 10.07 4.53
C HIS A 95 -2.85 8.80 3.83
N TRP A 96 -3.74 7.92 3.35
CA TRP A 96 -3.39 6.65 2.70
C TRP A 96 -3.27 6.72 1.18
N GLY A 97 -3.66 7.82 0.57
CA GLY A 97 -3.70 8.00 -0.87
C GLY A 97 -2.31 8.06 -1.51
N ILE A 98 -2.20 7.51 -2.72
CA ILE A 98 -1.11 7.82 -3.66
C ILE A 98 -1.27 9.26 -4.18
N TRP A 99 -2.52 9.71 -4.32
CA TRP A 99 -2.89 11.07 -4.67
C TRP A 99 -3.39 11.82 -3.44
N GLU A 100 -3.18 13.13 -3.45
CA GLU A 100 -3.84 14.07 -2.54
C GLU A 100 -5.35 14.07 -2.77
N SER A 101 -6.12 14.56 -1.80
CA SER A 101 -7.59 14.62 -1.88
C SER A 101 -8.12 15.48 -3.04
N ASP A 102 -7.31 16.39 -3.58
CA ASP A 102 -7.63 17.22 -4.75
C ASP A 102 -7.19 16.60 -6.09
N GLY A 103 -6.70 15.36 -6.06
CA GLY A 103 -6.28 14.61 -7.23
C GLY A 103 -4.85 14.86 -7.70
N LYS A 104 -4.07 15.68 -7.00
CA LYS A 104 -2.64 15.84 -7.31
C LYS A 104 -1.86 14.60 -6.87
N LEU A 105 -0.97 14.10 -7.73
CA LEU A 105 -0.07 13.00 -7.35
C LEU A 105 0.88 13.50 -6.25
N LYS A 106 1.04 12.72 -5.18
CA LYS A 106 2.01 13.04 -4.12
C LYS A 106 3.43 12.98 -4.67
N ALA A 107 4.23 14.01 -4.38
CA ALA A 107 5.56 14.19 -4.98
C ALA A 107 6.56 13.04 -4.68
N SER A 108 6.38 12.31 -3.58
CA SER A 108 7.21 11.16 -3.25
C SER A 108 6.92 9.93 -4.11
N PHE A 109 5.72 9.84 -4.68
CA PHE A 109 5.33 8.71 -5.53
C PHE A 109 5.83 8.92 -6.95
N ARG A 110 6.46 7.88 -7.48
CA ARG A 110 6.83 7.76 -8.88
C ARG A 110 6.01 6.64 -9.48
N LEU A 111 4.96 7.01 -10.19
CA LEU A 111 4.29 6.09 -11.09
C LEU A 111 5.28 5.89 -12.25
N GLY A 112 5.90 4.72 -12.33
CA GLY A 112 6.85 4.44 -13.42
C GLY A 112 6.21 4.67 -14.79
N ASP A 113 7.02 4.81 -15.84
CA ASP A 113 6.61 5.00 -17.25
C ASP A 113 5.88 3.75 -17.81
N ARG A 114 4.73 3.42 -17.23
CA ARG A 114 3.81 2.40 -17.72
C ARG A 114 2.44 3.05 -17.88
N THR A 115 2.37 3.95 -18.85
CA THR A 115 1.14 4.53 -19.45
C THR A 115 0.11 3.46 -19.89
N THR A 116 0.46 2.18 -19.83
CA THR A 116 -0.38 1.04 -20.21
C THR A 116 -1.32 0.52 -19.11
N LEU A 117 -1.11 0.87 -17.83
CA LEU A 117 -1.97 0.34 -16.74
C LEU A 117 -3.22 1.18 -16.43
N LEU A 118 -3.34 2.39 -16.98
CA LEU A 118 -4.51 3.26 -16.77
C LEU A 118 -5.33 3.53 -18.04
N THR A 119 -4.83 3.13 -19.22
CA THR A 119 -5.49 3.44 -20.52
C THR A 119 -6.15 2.25 -21.21
N GLY A 120 -6.06 1.04 -20.64
CA GLY A 120 -6.76 -0.15 -21.15
C GLY A 120 -6.40 -0.57 -22.59
N ARG A 121 -5.40 0.04 -23.23
CA ARG A 121 -4.94 -0.36 -24.57
C ARG A 121 -3.81 -1.36 -24.45
N ARG A 122 -4.06 -2.59 -24.91
CA ARG A 122 -3.00 -3.58 -25.16
C ARG A 122 -2.10 -3.08 -26.30
N PRO A 123 -0.78 -3.28 -26.22
CA PRO A 123 0.11 -3.08 -27.37
C PRO A 123 -0.26 -4.07 -28.49
N ALA A 124 -0.05 -3.62 -29.73
CA ALA A 124 -0.32 -4.35 -30.96
C ALA A 124 0.58 -5.58 -31.14
#